data_AF-A0A2W4QNJ9-F1
#
_entry.id   AF-A0A2W4QNJ9-F1
#
_cell.length_a   1.000
_cell.length_b   1.000
_cell.length_c   1.000
_cell.angle_alpha   90.00
_cell.angle_beta   90.00
_cell.angle_gamma   90.00
#
_symmetry.space_group_name_H-M   'P 1'
#
loop_
_entity.id
_entity.type
_entity.pdbx_description
1 polymer ?
#
loop_
_entity_poly.entity_id
_entity_poly.type
_entity_poly.pdbx_seq_one_letter_code
_entity_poly.pdbx_strand_id
1 'polypeptide(L)' 'MPVEPIPVIDLFAGPGGLAEGFSAARLRTGRHGFEVRLSIEKDPVAHRTLELRSFFRSFRGEVPDEYYDYLRGAIDRETL' A
#
# COMPACT_ATOMS: atom_id res chain seq x y z
N MET A 1 13.68 -16.93 -18.61
CA MET A 1 14.08 -16.10 -17.46
C MET A 1 12.84 -15.80 -16.63
N PRO A 2 12.80 -16.05 -15.31
CA PRO A 2 11.78 -15.45 -14.47
C PRO A 2 11.86 -13.92 -14.64
N VAL A 3 10.71 -13.29 -14.89
CA VAL A 3 10.63 -11.83 -14.95
C VAL A 3 10.36 -11.38 -13.52
N GLU A 4 11.39 -10.86 -12.86
CA GLU A 4 11.26 -10.21 -11.54
C GLU A 4 10.35 -8.98 -11.68
N PRO A 5 9.51 -8.65 -10.68
CA PRO A 5 8.73 -7.41 -10.71
C PRO A 5 9.64 -6.18 -10.81
N ILE A 6 9.21 -5.18 -11.58
CA ILE A 6 9.93 -3.92 -11.70
C ILE A 6 9.74 -3.12 -10.40
N PRO A 7 10.82 -2.73 -9.69
CA PRO A 7 10.70 -1.93 -8.48
C PRO A 7 10.25 -0.50 -8.82
N VAL A 8 9.30 0.03 -8.04
CA VAL A 8 8.74 1.37 -8.22
C VAL A 8 8.99 2.23 -6.98
N ILE A 9 9.46 3.46 -7.22
CA ILE A 9 9.52 4.54 -6.23
C ILE A 9 8.50 5.59 -6.68
N ASP A 10 7.49 5.83 -5.84
CA ASP A 10 6.38 6.75 -6.12
C ASP A 10 6.63 8.09 -5.40
N LEU A 11 6.84 9.14 -6.17
CA LEU A 11 7.10 10.50 -5.66
C LEU A 11 5.84 11.35 -5.84
N PHE A 12 5.48 12.12 -4.81
CA PHE A 12 4.21 12.87 -4.77
C PHE A 12 3.01 11.93 -4.82
N ALA A 13 3.07 10.87 -4.01
CA ALA A 13 2.16 9.74 -4.07
C ALA A 13 0.69 10.10 -3.79
N GLY A 14 0.43 11.27 -3.19
CA GLY A 14 -0.88 11.67 -2.72
C GLY A 14 -1.45 10.59 -1.80
N PRO A 15 -2.74 10.21 -1.94
CA PRO A 15 -3.32 9.11 -1.17
C PRO A 15 -2.95 7.71 -1.68
N GLY A 16 -2.09 7.57 -2.71
CA GLY A 16 -1.52 6.29 -3.16
C GLY A 16 -2.26 5.57 -4.29
N GLY A 17 -3.12 6.26 -5.05
CA GLY A 17 -3.90 5.64 -6.13
C GLY A 17 -3.05 5.07 -7.26
N LEU A 18 -1.94 5.73 -7.61
CA LEU A 18 -1.01 5.26 -8.64
C LEU A 18 -0.32 3.95 -8.19
N ALA A 19 0.29 3.96 -6.99
CA ALA A 19 0.90 2.79 -6.39
C ALA A 19 -0.05 1.59 -6.29
N GLU A 20 -1.34 1.83 -6.04
CA GLU A 20 -2.37 0.78 -6.04
C GLU A 20 -2.58 0.17 -7.43
N GLY A 21 -2.69 1.01 -8.47
CA GLY A 21 -2.76 0.54 -9.85
C GLY A 21 -1.54 -0.29 -10.26
N PHE A 22 -0.34 0.16 -9.92
CA PHE A 22 0.90 -0.59 -10.16
C PHE A 22 0.92 -1.93 -9.42
N SER A 23 0.49 -1.96 -8.16
CA SER A 23 0.45 -3.19 -7.35
C SER A 23 -0.58 -4.20 -7.87
N ALA A 24 -1.71 -3.72 -8.41
CA ALA A 24 -2.76 -4.56 -8.99
C ALA A 24 -2.41 -5.10 -10.38
N ALA A 25 -1.51 -4.42 -11.12
CA ALA A 25 -1.18 -4.77 -12.50
C ALA A 25 -0.54 -6.16 -12.61
N ARG A 26 -1.19 -7.04 -13.39
CA ARG A 26 -0.70 -8.39 -13.70
C ARG A 26 -0.18 -8.44 -15.14
N LEU A 27 0.95 -9.12 -15.32
CA LEU A 27 1.44 -9.53 -16.63
C LEU A 27 0.48 -10.57 -17.24
N ARG A 28 0.59 -10.83 -18.54
CA ARG A 28 -0.15 -11.92 -19.22
C ARG A 28 0.07 -13.30 -18.57
N THR A 29 1.15 -13.47 -17.82
CA THR A 29 1.48 -14.68 -17.08
C THR A 29 0.78 -14.79 -15.72
N GLY A 30 -0.05 -13.80 -15.33
CA GLY A 30 -0.71 -13.74 -14.02
C GLY A 30 0.18 -13.23 -12.87
N ARG A 31 1.49 -13.07 -13.11
CA ARG A 31 2.43 -12.50 -12.12
C ARG A 31 2.30 -10.98 -12.02
N HIS A 32 2.65 -10.42 -10.87
CA HIS A 32 2.75 -8.97 -10.71
C HIS A 32 3.87 -8.43 -11.60
N GLY A 33 3.58 -7.36 -12.36
CA GLY A 33 4.58 -6.71 -13.19
C GLY A 33 5.46 -5.72 -12.43
N PHE A 34 4.96 -5.23 -11.29
CA PHE A 34 5.57 -4.15 -10.54
C PHE A 34 5.52 -4.41 -9.05
N GLU A 35 6.46 -3.84 -8.33
CA GLU A 35 6.53 -3.88 -6.88
C GLU A 35 6.86 -2.50 -6.34
N VAL A 36 5.89 -1.86 -5.67
CA VAL A 36 6.08 -0.55 -5.05
C VAL A 36 6.92 -0.73 -3.79
N ARG A 37 8.10 -0.10 -3.77
CA ARG A 37 9.08 -0.20 -2.68
C ARG A 37 9.04 0.99 -1.73
N LEU A 38 8.70 2.17 -2.26
CA LEU A 38 8.66 3.41 -1.49
C LEU A 38 7.65 4.36 -2.13
N SER A 39 6.86 5.01 -1.28
CA SER A 39 5.98 6.12 -1.67
C SER A 39 6.29 7.32 -0.78
N ILE A 40 6.48 8.49 -1.37
CA ILE A 40 6.80 9.74 -0.67
C ILE A 40 5.67 10.74 -0.89
N GLU A 41 5.10 11.24 0.22
CA GLU A 41 4.07 12.28 0.21
C GLU A 41 4.34 13.30 1.32
N LYS A 42 4.12 14.58 1.01
CA LYS A 42 4.37 15.70 1.92
C LYS A 42 3.10 16.12 2.67
N ASP A 43 1.94 16.07 2.02
CA ASP A 43 0.68 16.47 2.62
C ASP A 43 0.29 15.49 3.75
N PRO A 44 0.13 15.94 5.01
CA PRO A 44 -0.11 15.06 6.14
C PRO A 44 -1.44 14.28 6.08
N VAL A 45 -2.45 14.80 5.37
CA VAL A 45 -3.75 14.12 5.24
C VAL A 45 -3.66 13.02 4.19
N ALA A 46 -3.07 13.33 3.04
CA ALA A 46 -2.79 12.36 1.99
C ALA A 46 -1.83 11.27 2.48
N HIS A 47 -0.76 11.65 3.20
CA HIS A 47 0.20 10.72 3.78
C HIS A 47 -0.46 9.72 4.74
N ARG A 48 -1.34 10.17 5.66
CA ARG A 48 -2.07 9.24 6.55
C ARG A 48 -2.93 8.25 5.77
N THR A 49 -3.55 8.71 4.68
CA THR A 49 -4.35 7.84 3.79
C THR A 49 -3.45 6.83 3.07
N LEU A 50 -2.33 7.30 2.51
CA LEU A 50 -1.32 6.49 1.85
C LEU A 50 -0.75 5.41 2.77
N GLU A 51 -0.42 5.77 4.01
CA GLU A 51 0.08 4.87 5.05
C GLU A 51 -0.92 3.74 5.32
N LEU A 52 -2.16 4.06 5.68
CA LEU A 52 -3.19 3.06 5.98
C LEU A 52 -3.51 2.16 4.78
N ARG A 53 -3.61 2.72 3.57
CA ARG A 53 -3.85 1.93 2.36
C ARG A 53 -2.67 1.04 2.02
N SER A 54 -1.44 1.52 2.21
CA SER A 54 -0.23 0.73 1.95
C SER A 54 -0.08 -0.40 2.95
N PHE A 55 -0.38 -0.16 4.23
CA PHE A 55 -0.44 -1.16 5.27
C PHE A 55 -1.47 -2.25 4.93
N PHE A 56 -2.71 -1.87 4.61
CA PHE A 56 -3.78 -2.80 4.19
C PHE A 56 -3.34 -3.69 3.02
N ARG A 57 -2.73 -3.12 1.98
CA ARG A 57 -2.26 -3.90 0.81
C ARG A 57 -1.15 -4.88 1.14
N SER A 58 -0.34 -4.61 2.16
CA SER A 58 0.79 -5.47 2.53
C SER A 58 0.36 -6.87 2.96
N PHE A 59 -0.86 -7.00 3.49
CA PHE A 59 -1.48 -8.25 3.93
C PHE A 59 -2.07 -9.11 2.80
N ARG A 60 -2.19 -8.59 1.57
CA ARG A 60 -2.71 -9.35 0.40
C ARG A 60 -4.05 -10.06 0.64
N GLY A 61 -4.90 -9.50 1.49
CA GLY A 61 -6.22 -10.04 1.85
C GLY A 61 -6.29 -10.68 3.24
N GLU A 62 -5.16 -10.93 3.90
CA GLU A 62 -5.08 -11.48 5.27
C GLU A 62 -4.91 -10.35 6.29
N VAL A 63 -5.86 -9.42 6.30
CA VAL A 63 -5.74 -8.19 7.10
C VAL A 63 -6.11 -8.48 8.56
N PRO A 64 -5.26 -8.10 9.54
CA PRO A 64 -5.51 -8.33 10.96
C PRO A 64 -6.71 -7.53 11.49
N ASP A 65 -7.39 -8.05 12.51
CA ASP A 65 -8.57 -7.40 13.12
C ASP A 65 -8.21 -6.04 13.73
N GLU A 66 -6.98 -5.89 14.23
CA GLU A 66 -6.43 -4.66 14.80
C GLU A 66 -6.45 -3.50 13.79
N TYR A 67 -6.32 -3.78 12.49
CA TYR A 67 -6.50 -2.75 11.45
C TYR A 67 -7.91 -2.15 11.51
N TYR A 68 -8.92 -3.00 11.64
CA TYR A 68 -10.32 -2.58 11.70
C TYR A 68 -10.67 -1.97 13.06
N ASP A 69 -10.06 -2.45 14.15
CA ASP A 69 -10.20 -1.83 15.47
C ASP A 69 -9.65 -0.41 15.48
N TYR A 70 -8.49 -0.18 14.84
CA TYR A 70 -7.92 1.14 14.67
C TYR A 70 -8.84 2.05 13.85
N LEU A 71 -9.38 1.56 12.73
CA LEU A 71 -10.33 2.33 11.91
C LEU A 71 -11.64 2.68 12.64
N ARG A 72 -12.09 1.80 13.54
CA ARG A 72 -13.27 2.03 14.39
C ARG A 72 -12.98 2.94 15.58
N GLY A 73 -11.72 3.28 15.85
CA GLY A 73 -11.29 4.03 17.03
C GLY A 73 -11.38 3.22 18.33
N ALA A 74 -11.41 1.88 18.24
CA ALA A 74 -11.39 1.00 19.41
C ALA A 74 -9.98 0.87 20.02
N ILE A 75 -8.94 1.06 19.19
CA ILE A 75 -7.53 1.20 19.60
C ILE A 75 -6.94 2.44 18.94
N ASP A 76 -5.95 3.04 19.57
CA ASP A 76 -5.19 4.17 19.03
C ASP A 76 -3.78 3.77 18.61
N ARG A 77 -3.04 4.73 18.05
CA ARG A 77 -1.68 4.51 17.54
C ARG A 77 -0.65 4.29 18.65
N GLU A 78 -0.95 4.67 19.90
CA GLU A 78 -0.07 4.47 21.05
C GLU A 78 -0.22 3.05 21.63
N THR A 79 -1.36 2.41 21.32
CA THR A 79 -1.72 1.06 21.77
C THR A 79 -1.32 -0.05 20.76
N LEU A 80 -0.99 0.32 19.52
CA LEU A 80 -0.46 -0.57 18.47
C LEU A 80 1.06 -0.81 18.61
#